data_AF-A0A662BBJ3-F1
#
_entry.id   AF-A0A662BBJ3-F1
#
_cell.length_a   1.000
_cell.length_b   1.000
_cell.length_c   1.000
_cell.angle_alpha   90.00
_cell.angle_beta   90.00
_cell.angle_gamma   90.00
#
_symmetry.space_group_name_H-M   'P 1'
#
loop_
_entity.id
_entity.type
_entity.pdbx_description
1 polymer ?
#
loop_
_entity_poly.entity_id
_entity_poly.type
_entity_poly.pdbx_seq_one_letter_code
_entity_poly.pdbx_strand_id
1 'polypeptide(L)'
;MNNHKNLTGWQKILQKMTKANEIGKEEDIMTDHDYDGIKELDNVLPPWWLWGFYITIAIGVFYYIQVFTNSEAYSQKEEFAA
;
A
#
# COMPACT_ATOMS: atom_id res chain seq x y z
N MET A 1 29.53 -13.18 -10.20
CA MET A 1 29.27 -13.92 -8.94
C MET A 1 27.84 -14.45 -9.00
N ASN A 2 27.66 -15.76 -9.23
CA ASN A 2 26.33 -16.36 -9.29
C ASN A 2 25.81 -16.56 -7.86
N ASN A 3 24.92 -15.68 -7.43
CA ASN A 3 24.32 -15.76 -6.10
C ASN A 3 22.97 -16.49 -6.23
N HIS A 4 23.00 -17.83 -6.23
CA HIS A 4 21.77 -18.62 -6.08
C HIS A 4 21.27 -18.44 -4.64
N LYS A 5 20.56 -17.34 -4.37
CA LYS A 5 19.86 -17.13 -3.11
C LYS A 5 18.79 -18.21 -2.98
N ASN A 6 19.04 -19.24 -2.16
CA ASN A 6 18.06 -20.25 -1.80
C ASN A 6 17.02 -19.64 -0.85
N LEU A 7 16.09 -18.87 -1.42
CA LEU A 7 15.03 -18.20 -0.68
C LEU A 7 14.01 -19.22 -0.18
N THR A 8 13.75 -19.20 1.12
CA THR A 8 12.66 -19.96 1.75
C THR A 8 11.31 -19.49 1.20
N GLY A 9 10.27 -20.33 1.34
CA GLY A 9 8.91 -19.98 0.89
C GLY A 9 8.41 -18.66 1.49
N TRP A 10 8.70 -18.42 2.76
CA TRP A 10 8.39 -17.17 3.46
C TRP A 10 9.12 -15.96 2.89
N GLN A 11 10.39 -16.09 2.56
CA GLN A 11 11.16 -15.01 1.95
C GLN A 11 10.60 -14.63 0.57
N LYS A 12 10.14 -15.61 -0.22
CA LYS A 12 9.49 -15.36 -1.51
C LYS A 12 8.15 -14.63 -1.35
N ILE A 13 7.38 -14.98 -0.33
CA ILE A 13 6.11 -14.29 -0.02
C ILE A 13 6.40 -12.84 0.36
N LEU A 14 7.31 -12.61 1.29
CA LEU A 14 7.69 -11.27 1.74
C LEU A 14 8.19 -10.42 0.57
N GLN A 15 9.09 -10.95 -0.26
CA GLN A 15 9.61 -10.24 -1.43
C GLN A 15 8.51 -9.86 -2.43
N LYS A 16 7.52 -10.75 -2.66
CA LYS A 16 6.36 -10.42 -3.50
C LYS A 16 5.47 -9.35 -2.90
N MET A 17 5.31 -9.34 -1.58
CA MET A 17 4.47 -8.35 -0.88
C MET A 17 5.12 -6.97 -0.82
N THR A 18 6.45 -6.90 -0.70
CA THR A 18 7.15 -5.61 -0.57
C THR A 18 7.67 -5.08 -1.90
N LYS A 19 8.01 -5.95 -2.86
CA LYS A 19 8.75 -5.60 -4.09
C LYS A 19 10.01 -4.77 -3.83
N ALA A 20 10.65 -4.98 -2.68
CA ALA A 20 11.89 -4.27 -2.34
C ALA A 20 13.01 -4.63 -3.33
N ASN A 21 13.76 -3.61 -3.75
CA ASN A 21 14.97 -3.77 -4.57
C ASN A 21 16.10 -4.44 -3.79
N GLU A 22 17.11 -4.94 -4.50
CA GLU A 22 18.25 -5.59 -3.85
C GLU A 22 19.14 -4.56 -3.13
N ILE A 23 19.61 -4.92 -1.93
CA ILE A 23 20.59 -4.12 -1.19
C ILE A 23 21.89 -4.04 -2.00
N GLY A 24 22.47 -2.85 -2.10
CA GLY A 24 23.68 -2.57 -2.89
C GLY A 24 23.40 -2.20 -4.35
N LYS A 25 22.14 -2.09 -4.76
CA LYS A 25 21.70 -1.61 -6.08
C LYS A 25 20.87 -0.33 -5.98
N GLU A 26 21.07 0.44 -4.91
CA GLU A 26 20.38 1.70 -4.69
C GLU A 26 20.71 2.72 -5.77
N GLU A 27 21.93 2.70 -6.32
CA GLU A 27 22.36 3.59 -7.41
C GLU A 27 21.52 3.41 -8.68
N ASP A 28 21.11 2.17 -9.00
CA ASP A 28 20.32 1.86 -10.21
C ASP A 28 18.90 2.45 -10.17
N ILE A 29 18.41 2.82 -8.98
CA ILE A 29 17.05 3.32 -8.74
C ILE A 29 17.03 4.69 -8.05
N MET A 30 18.18 5.36 -7.99
CA MET A 30 18.28 6.65 -7.33
C MET A 30 17.69 7.75 -8.22
N THR A 31 17.00 8.70 -7.61
CA THR A 31 16.50 9.87 -8.34
C THR A 31 17.65 10.81 -8.72
N ASP A 32 17.46 11.61 -9.78
CA ASP A 32 18.50 12.51 -10.30
C ASP A 32 18.80 13.71 -9.38
N HIS A 33 17.95 13.97 -8.39
CA HIS A 33 18.02 15.17 -7.56
C HIS A 33 18.69 14.88 -6.22
N ASP A 34 19.48 15.85 -5.75
CA ASP A 34 20.16 15.82 -4.46
C ASP A 34 19.65 16.99 -3.61
N TYR A 35 19.18 16.67 -2.41
CA TYR A 35 18.68 17.64 -1.45
C TYR A 35 19.50 17.54 -0.16
N ASP A 36 20.44 18.47 0.02
CA ASP A 36 21.29 18.54 1.22
C ASP A 36 22.06 17.23 1.49
N GLY A 37 22.57 16.59 0.43
CA GLY A 37 23.28 15.31 0.52
C GLY A 37 22.36 14.09 0.66
N ILE A 38 21.04 14.27 0.65
CA ILE A 38 20.05 13.18 0.64
C ILE A 38 19.55 12.98 -0.78
N LYS A 39 19.58 11.72 -1.23
CA LYS A 39 18.99 11.28 -2.50
C LYS A 39 17.89 10.26 -2.23
N GLU A 40 16.83 10.33 -3.02
CA GLU A 40 15.67 9.46 -2.87
C GLU A 40 15.78 8.22 -3.77
N LEU A 41 15.12 7.13 -3.38
CA LEU A 41 15.00 5.92 -4.18
C LEU A 41 13.65 5.90 -4.87
N ASP A 42 13.64 5.67 -6.18
CA ASP A 42 12.44 5.50 -7.00
C ASP A 42 11.85 4.08 -6.82
N ASN A 43 11.40 3.80 -5.59
CA ASN A 43 10.75 2.55 -5.26
C ASN A 43 9.27 2.59 -5.61
N VAL A 44 8.77 1.47 -6.15
CA VAL A 44 7.33 1.25 -6.26
C VAL A 44 6.70 1.05 -4.88
N LEU A 45 5.43 1.43 -4.75
CA LEU A 45 4.67 1.16 -3.52
C LEU A 45 4.58 -0.36 -3.26
N PRO A 46 4.74 -0.82 -2.01
CA PRO A 46 4.53 -2.20 -1.66
C PRO A 46 3.13 -2.67 -2.09
N PRO A 47 2.99 -3.77 -2.86
CA PRO A 47 1.70 -4.26 -3.31
C PRO A 47 0.66 -4.43 -2.19
N TRP A 48 1.06 -4.91 -1.02
CA TRP A 48 0.12 -5.06 0.11
C TRP A 48 -0.47 -3.70 0.55
N TRP A 49 0.33 -2.64 0.50
CA TRP A 49 -0.07 -1.30 0.89
C TRP A 49 -1.02 -0.70 -0.15
N LEU A 50 -0.69 -0.85 -1.43
CA LEU A 50 -1.54 -0.38 -2.53
C LEU A 50 -2.92 -1.07 -2.52
N TRP A 51 -2.95 -2.40 -2.31
CA TRP A 51 -4.21 -3.11 -2.14
C TRP A 51 -4.96 -2.69 -0.89
N GLY A 52 -4.26 -2.42 0.22
CA GLY A 52 -4.85 -1.84 1.43
C GLY A 52 -5.56 -0.52 1.14
N PHE A 53 -4.94 0.37 0.37
CA PHE A 53 -5.55 1.63 -0.06
C PHE A 53 -6.78 1.40 -0.95
N TYR A 54 -6.76 0.44 -1.89
CA TYR A 54 -7.95 0.12 -2.68
C TYR A 54 -9.10 -0.46 -1.85
N ILE A 55 -8.78 -1.23 -0.81
CA ILE A 55 -9.79 -1.77 0.11
C ILE A 55 -10.48 -0.63 0.86
N THR A 56 -9.75 0.39 1.33
CA THR A 56 -10.39 1.53 2.01
C THR A 56 -11.29 2.33 1.07
N ILE A 57 -10.90 2.49 -0.20
CA ILE A 57 -11.76 3.08 -1.23
C ILE A 57 -13.03 2.27 -1.41
N ALA A 58 -12.92 0.94 -1.55
CA ALA A 58 -14.08 0.06 -1.72
C ALA A 58 -15.04 0.14 -0.52
N ILE A 59 -14.51 0.18 0.70
CA ILE A 59 -15.30 0.38 1.93
C ILE A 59 -16.00 1.74 1.90
N GLY A 60 -15.30 2.81 1.50
CA GLY A 60 -15.89 4.14 1.39
C GLY A 60 -17.05 4.20 0.39
N VAL A 61 -16.89 3.59 -0.78
CA VAL A 61 -17.96 3.49 -1.78
C VAL A 61 -19.13 2.66 -1.26
N PHE A 62 -18.86 1.51 -0.64
CA PHE A 62 -19.89 0.68 -0.04
C PHE A 62 -20.68 1.45 1.04
N TYR A 63 -19.97 2.13 1.95
CA TYR A 63 -20.58 2.95 2.99
C TYR A 63 -21.44 4.06 2.40
N TYR A 64 -20.94 4.76 1.37
CA TYR A 64 -21.72 5.78 0.67
C TYR A 64 -23.02 5.20 0.10
N ILE A 65 -22.97 4.07 -0.60
CA ILE A 65 -24.17 3.41 -1.12
C ILE A 65 -25.15 3.10 0.02
N GLN A 66 -24.67 2.50 1.12
CA GLN A 66 -25.51 2.15 2.27
C GLN A 66 -26.23 3.37 2.86
N VAL A 67 -25.51 4.46 3.10
CA VAL A 67 -26.11 5.68 3.68
C VAL A 67 -27.15 6.29 2.75
N PHE A 68 -26.91 6.30 1.43
CA PHE A 68 -27.83 6.91 0.47
C PHE A 68 -29.04 6.03 0.13
N THR A 69 -28.90 4.70 0.11
CA THR A 69 -30.01 3.80 -0.24
C THR A 69 -30.78 3.28 0.96
N ASN A 70 -30.16 3.23 2.14
CA ASN A 70 -30.75 2.71 3.37
C ASN A 70 -30.82 3.82 4.44
N SER A 71 -31.38 4.97 4.07
CA SER A 71 -31.36 6.19 4.90
C SER A 71 -32.03 6.03 6.26
N GLU A 72 -33.03 5.15 6.39
CA GLU A 72 -33.67 4.86 7.68
C GLU A 72 -32.73 4.06 8.59
N ALA A 73 -32.03 3.06 8.06
CA ALA A 73 -31.10 2.24 8.83
C ALA A 73 -29.83 3.00 9.28
N TYR A 74 -29.51 4.13 8.62
CA TYR A 74 -28.33 4.96 8.89
C TYR A 74 -28.70 6.42 9.19
N SER A 75 -29.87 6.65 9.80
CA SER A 75 -30.37 7.99 10.12
C SER A 75 -29.60 8.62 11.29
N GLN A 76 -28.78 9.63 11.00
CA GLN A 76 -28.05 10.39 12.03
C GLN A 76 -28.96 11.03 13.09
N LYS A 77 -30.18 11.44 12.69
CA LYS A 77 -31.14 12.03 13.62
C LYS A 77 -31.63 11.02 14.64
N GLU A 78 -31.86 9.78 14.20
CA GLU A 78 -32.31 8.69 15.07
C GLU A 78 -31.16 8.23 15.97
N GLU A 79 -29.94 8.09 15.43
CA GLU A 79 -28.75 7.78 16.22
C GLU A 79 -28.47 8.83 17.31
N PHE A 80 -28.67 10.11 17.02
CA PHE A 80 -28.47 11.19 17.99
C PHE A 80 -29.57 11.25 19.06
N ALA A 81 -30.78 10.82 18.73
CA ALA A 81 -31.93 10.87 19.63
C ALA A 81 -32.04 9.65 20.56
N ALA A 82 -31.27 8.58 20.29
CA ALA A 82 -31.16 7.37 21.10
C ALA A 82 -30.15 7.53 22.25
#